data_AF-X0VT36-F1
#
_entry.id   AF-X0VT36-F1
#
_cell.length_a   1.000
_cell.length_b   1.000
_cell.length_c   1.000
_cell.angle_alpha   90.00
_cell.angle_beta   90.00
_cell.angle_gamma   90.00
#
_symmetry.space_group_name_H-M   'P 1'
#
loop_
_entity.id
_entity.type
_entity.pdbx_description
1 polymer ?
#
loop_
_entity_poly.entity_id
_entity_poly.type
_entity_poly.pdbx_seq_one_letter_code
_entity_poly.pdbx_strand_id
1 'polypeptide(L)'
;MGYTPELKDFIKRVEKTRPERVKRKKEGKEFTAMALEEREKVLKAHHPDHKEGSRREIRIGVNKGYAISPEIVDILEAKSRVNPELIDLSNPKYETDVLVIGGGGAGTSTALLAREHGAKVIIATKLRNGDANTIMAEGGIQGATKLEKDSPYLHYLDVIGGGHFKNIPELAEALVMDAPETLQWLENMG
;
A
#
# COMPACT_ATOMS: atom_id res chain seq x y z
N MET A 1 20.87 17.02 6.16
CA MET A 1 22.10 16.19 6.24
C MET A 1 22.81 16.21 4.90
N GLY A 2 24.14 16.31 4.86
CA GLY A 2 24.89 16.22 3.60
C GLY A 2 25.12 14.77 3.17
N TYR A 3 25.46 14.55 1.90
CA TYR A 3 25.87 13.23 1.39
C TYR A 3 27.05 12.65 2.19
N THR A 4 27.02 11.34 2.44
CA THR A 4 28.12 10.62 3.09
C THR A 4 29.40 10.68 2.23
N PRO A 5 30.59 10.43 2.81
CA PRO A 5 31.84 10.38 2.04
C PRO A 5 31.78 9.41 0.86
N GLU A 6 31.12 8.25 1.02
CA GLU A 6 30.97 7.23 -0.03
C GLU A 6 30.08 7.74 -1.17
N LEU A 7 28.95 8.37 -0.84
CA LEU A 7 28.06 8.98 -1.82
C LEU A 7 28.76 10.11 -2.58
N LYS A 8 29.59 10.91 -1.91
CA LYS A 8 30.43 11.93 -2.56
C LYS A 8 31.43 11.31 -3.55
N ASP A 9 32.00 10.15 -3.25
CA ASP A 9 32.87 9.44 -4.20
C ASP A 9 32.09 8.94 -5.42
N PHE A 10 30.91 8.36 -5.21
CA PHE A 10 30.04 7.95 -6.32
C PHE A 10 29.60 9.13 -7.20
N ILE A 11 29.25 10.27 -6.61
CA ILE A 11 28.92 11.49 -7.36
C ILE A 11 30.10 11.89 -8.26
N LYS A 12 31.32 11.94 -7.72
CA LYS A 12 32.52 12.25 -8.51
C LYS A 12 32.74 11.27 -9.67
N ARG A 13 32.48 9.98 -9.47
CA ARG A 13 32.55 8.98 -10.55
C ARG A 13 31.51 9.21 -11.64
N VAL A 14 30.27 9.54 -11.27
CA VAL A 14 29.18 9.84 -12.21
C VAL A 14 29.44 11.15 -12.98
N GLU A 15 30.02 12.16 -12.31
CA GLU A 15 30.42 13.43 -12.91
C GLU A 15 31.58 13.23 -13.90
N LYS A 16 32.60 12.45 -13.53
CA LYS A 16 33.74 12.13 -14.40
C LYS A 16 33.32 11.47 -15.71
N THR A 17 32.27 10.63 -15.69
CA THR A 17 31.73 9.96 -16.90
C THR A 17 30.73 10.82 -17.69
N ARG A 18 30.35 12.01 -17.19
CA ARG A 18 29.32 12.85 -17.83
C ARG A 18 29.68 13.30 -19.26
N PRO A 19 30.90 13.78 -19.56
CA PRO A 19 31.25 14.19 -20.93
C PRO A 19 31.14 13.04 -21.93
N GLU A 20 31.59 11.84 -21.53
CA GLU A 20 31.50 10.62 -22.35
C GLU A 20 30.04 10.22 -22.60
N ARG A 21 29.20 10.18 -21.55
CA ARG A 21 27.78 9.84 -21.68
C ARG A 21 27.02 10.84 -22.57
N VAL A 22 27.31 12.14 -22.46
CA VAL A 22 26.72 13.17 -23.32
C VAL A 22 27.16 12.98 -24.77
N LYS A 23 28.45 12.69 -25.01
CA LYS A 23 28.98 12.41 -26.36
C LYS A 23 28.31 11.17 -26.96
N ARG A 24 28.25 10.06 -26.20
CA ARG A 24 27.58 8.82 -26.61
C ARG A 24 26.11 9.06 -26.97
N LYS A 25 25.39 9.85 -26.17
CA LYS A 25 24.00 10.24 -26.46
C LYS A 25 23.87 11.04 -27.75
N LYS A 26 24.75 12.02 -27.98
CA LYS A 26 24.78 12.80 -29.24
C LYS A 26 25.08 11.92 -30.46
N GLU A 27 25.85 10.86 -30.28
CA GLU A 27 26.15 9.85 -31.31
C GLU A 27 25.05 8.78 -31.44
N GLY A 28 23.93 8.88 -30.70
CA GLY A 28 22.86 7.87 -30.70
C GLY A 28 23.23 6.54 -30.03
N LYS A 29 24.39 6.45 -29.37
CA LYS A 29 24.89 5.27 -28.65
C LYS A 29 24.36 5.25 -27.22
N GLU A 30 23.04 5.11 -27.08
CA GLU A 30 22.37 4.95 -25.79
C GLU A 30 22.11 3.47 -25.49
N PHE A 31 21.89 3.14 -24.21
CA PHE A 31 21.36 1.83 -23.86
C PHE A 31 19.92 1.77 -24.37
N THR A 32 19.69 1.01 -25.43
CA THR A 32 18.36 0.77 -25.95
C THR A 32 17.57 -0.03 -24.92
N ALA A 33 16.34 0.38 -24.63
CA ALA A 33 15.46 -0.42 -23.82
C ALA A 33 15.29 -1.80 -24.46
N MET A 34 15.34 -2.87 -23.66
CA MET A 34 15.11 -4.23 -24.16
C MET A 34 13.81 -4.29 -24.96
N ALA A 35 13.84 -5.04 -26.06
CA ALA A 35 12.62 -5.38 -26.79
C ALA A 35 11.64 -6.12 -25.88
N LEU A 36 10.33 -6.06 -26.15
CA LEU A 36 9.33 -6.68 -25.28
C LEU A 36 9.56 -8.19 -25.12
N GLU A 37 9.98 -8.85 -26.20
CA GLU A 37 10.31 -10.28 -26.22
C GLU A 37 11.54 -10.60 -25.35
N GLU A 38 12.52 -9.72 -25.32
CA GLU A 38 13.72 -9.88 -24.50
C GLU A 38 13.39 -9.67 -23.01
N ARG A 39 12.54 -8.68 -22.70
CA ARG A 39 12.02 -8.49 -21.33
C ARG A 39 11.28 -9.72 -20.86
N GLU A 40 10.42 -10.30 -21.71
CA GLU A 40 9.65 -11.49 -21.35
C GLU A 40 10.55 -12.68 -21.04
N LYS A 41 11.62 -12.89 -21.82
CA LYS A 41 12.63 -13.92 -21.55
C LYS A 41 13.31 -13.71 -20.20
N VAL A 42 13.75 -12.49 -19.92
CA VAL A 42 14.40 -12.12 -18.65
C VAL A 42 13.44 -12.33 -17.47
N LEU A 43 12.18 -11.92 -17.60
CA LEU A 43 11.15 -12.11 -16.59
C LEU A 43 10.91 -13.61 -16.32
N LYS A 44 10.69 -14.41 -17.37
CA LYS A 44 10.50 -15.86 -17.24
C LYS A 44 11.72 -16.56 -16.63
N ALA A 45 12.94 -16.07 -16.89
CA ALA A 45 14.16 -16.66 -16.36
C ALA A 45 14.46 -16.26 -14.91
N HIS A 46 14.13 -15.03 -14.51
CA HIS A 46 14.64 -14.46 -13.26
C HIS A 46 13.57 -13.92 -12.31
N HIS A 47 12.42 -13.47 -12.80
CA HIS A 47 11.39 -12.90 -11.95
C HIS A 47 10.51 -13.99 -11.32
N PRO A 48 10.36 -14.03 -9.98
CA PRO A 48 9.60 -15.06 -9.30
C PRO A 48 8.17 -15.15 -9.81
N ASP A 49 7.48 -14.04 -10.07
CA ASP A 49 6.07 -14.06 -10.54
C ASP A 49 5.86 -14.46 -12.01
N HIS A 50 6.92 -14.54 -12.82
CA HIS A 50 6.83 -14.85 -14.26
C HIS A 50 7.43 -16.21 -14.63
N LYS A 51 8.08 -16.89 -13.69
CA LYS A 51 8.56 -18.25 -13.87
C LYS A 51 7.38 -19.21 -14.04
N GLU A 52 7.53 -20.19 -14.93
CA GLU A 52 6.51 -21.22 -15.09
C GLU A 52 6.43 -22.08 -13.80
N GLY A 53 5.22 -22.32 -13.31
CA GLY A 53 4.97 -23.10 -12.10
C GLY A 53 5.24 -22.35 -10.78
N SER A 54 5.64 -21.07 -10.80
CA SER A 54 5.91 -20.30 -9.58
C SER A 54 4.67 -19.69 -8.93
N ARG A 55 3.49 -19.91 -9.52
CA ARG A 55 2.21 -19.39 -9.03
C ARG A 55 1.20 -20.52 -8.92
N ARG A 56 0.39 -20.46 -7.87
CA ARG A 56 -0.74 -21.35 -7.63
C ARG A 56 -2.01 -20.51 -7.51
N GLU A 57 -3.10 -21.01 -8.06
CA GLU A 57 -4.41 -20.40 -7.94
C GLU A 57 -4.95 -20.51 -6.51
N ILE A 58 -5.47 -19.41 -5.98
CA ILE A 58 -6.23 -19.38 -4.73
C ILE A 58 -7.60 -20.02 -4.98
N ARG A 59 -7.98 -20.99 -4.15
CA ARG A 59 -9.18 -21.80 -4.30
C ARG A 59 -10.38 -21.28 -3.51
N ILE A 60 -10.15 -20.46 -2.50
CA ILE A 60 -11.18 -19.98 -1.55
C ILE A 60 -11.10 -18.47 -1.30
N GLY A 61 -12.20 -17.87 -0.83
CA GLY A 61 -12.27 -16.45 -0.47
C GLY A 61 -12.49 -15.52 -1.67
N VAL A 62 -12.46 -14.21 -1.40
CA VAL A 62 -12.77 -13.15 -2.39
C VAL A 62 -11.79 -13.09 -3.56
N ASN A 63 -10.56 -13.55 -3.36
CA ASN A 63 -9.51 -13.58 -4.38
C ASN A 63 -9.42 -14.95 -5.08
N LYS A 64 -10.45 -15.78 -5.00
CA LYS A 64 -10.49 -17.06 -5.71
C LYS A 64 -10.24 -16.84 -7.21
N GLY A 65 -9.41 -17.68 -7.82
CA GLY A 65 -9.02 -17.55 -9.23
C GLY A 65 -7.75 -16.73 -9.47
N TYR A 66 -7.27 -15.99 -8.46
CA TYR A 66 -6.00 -15.27 -8.57
C TYR A 66 -4.85 -16.25 -8.37
N ALA A 67 -3.88 -16.23 -9.28
CA ALA A 67 -2.65 -16.99 -9.12
C ALA A 67 -1.61 -16.15 -8.38
N ILE A 68 -1.01 -16.63 -7.29
CA ILE A 68 0.08 -15.94 -6.57
C ILE A 68 1.12 -16.95 -6.07
N SER A 69 2.15 -16.52 -5.35
CA SER A 69 3.18 -17.43 -4.85
C SER A 69 2.57 -18.54 -3.96
N PRO A 70 2.98 -19.81 -4.14
CA PRO A 70 2.43 -20.95 -3.42
C PRO A 70 2.42 -20.79 -1.90
N GLU A 71 3.45 -20.18 -1.33
CA GLU A 71 3.60 -19.98 0.12
C GLU A 71 2.52 -19.06 0.68
N ILE A 72 2.15 -18.02 -0.07
CA ILE A 72 1.06 -17.13 0.33
C ILE A 72 -0.27 -17.84 0.17
N VAL A 73 -0.46 -18.64 -0.89
CA VAL A 73 -1.66 -19.48 -1.03
C VAL A 73 -1.77 -20.46 0.15
N ASP A 74 -0.66 -21.06 0.62
CA ASP A 74 -0.69 -21.99 1.77
C ASP A 74 -1.14 -21.28 3.05
N ILE A 75 -0.72 -20.02 3.24
CA ILE A 75 -1.14 -19.21 4.38
C ILE A 75 -2.61 -18.80 4.28
N LEU A 76 -3.07 -18.37 3.10
CA LEU A 76 -4.45 -17.94 2.88
C LEU A 76 -5.45 -19.11 2.96
N GLU A 77 -5.03 -20.31 2.53
CA GLU A 77 -5.83 -21.53 2.59
C GLU A 77 -5.60 -22.33 3.88
N ALA A 78 -4.74 -21.85 4.77
CA ALA A 78 -4.47 -22.52 6.03
C ALA A 78 -5.75 -22.63 6.87
N LYS A 79 -5.97 -23.82 7.44
CA LYS A 79 -7.05 -24.00 8.41
C LYS A 79 -6.75 -23.19 9.66
N SER A 80 -7.82 -22.70 10.30
CA SER A 80 -7.72 -22.06 11.61
C SER A 80 -6.93 -22.95 12.58
N ARG A 81 -5.97 -22.35 13.30
CA ARG A 81 -5.26 -23.03 14.40
C ARG A 81 -6.17 -23.31 15.60
N VAL A 82 -7.32 -22.66 15.64
CA VAL A 82 -8.35 -22.84 16.66
C VAL A 82 -9.47 -23.66 16.05
N ASN A 83 -9.87 -24.76 16.69
CA ASN A 83 -11.07 -25.50 16.31
C ASN A 83 -12.31 -24.74 16.82
N PRO A 84 -13.16 -24.16 15.94
CA PRO A 84 -14.34 -23.41 16.36
C PRO A 84 -15.33 -24.26 17.16
N GLU A 85 -15.40 -25.56 16.92
CA GLU A 85 -16.28 -26.49 17.63
C GLU A 85 -15.91 -26.66 19.11
N LEU A 86 -14.68 -26.31 19.48
CA LEU A 86 -14.20 -26.36 20.86
C LEU A 86 -14.37 -25.02 21.59
N ILE A 87 -14.87 -23.97 20.92
CA ILE A 87 -15.08 -22.66 21.53
C ILE A 87 -16.49 -22.59 22.11
N ASP A 88 -16.58 -22.50 23.43
CA ASP A 88 -17.84 -22.20 24.12
C ASP A 88 -18.12 -20.69 24.11
N LEU A 89 -19.17 -20.29 23.40
CA LEU A 89 -19.63 -18.91 23.30
C LEU A 89 -20.77 -18.58 24.28
N SER A 90 -21.15 -19.48 25.17
CA SER A 90 -22.22 -19.25 26.15
C SER A 90 -21.85 -18.22 27.23
N ASN A 91 -20.56 -18.03 27.49
CA ASN A 91 -20.05 -17.06 28.47
C ASN A 91 -18.81 -16.33 27.92
N PRO A 92 -18.99 -15.37 26.99
CA PRO A 92 -17.87 -14.65 26.41
C PRO A 92 -17.19 -13.76 27.45
N LYS A 93 -15.86 -13.77 27.49
CA LYS A 93 -15.09 -12.90 28.39
C LYS A 93 -15.21 -11.42 28.03
N TYR A 94 -15.39 -11.11 26.75
CA TYR A 94 -15.53 -9.77 26.22
C TYR A 94 -16.68 -9.72 25.23
N GLU A 95 -17.45 -8.64 25.28
CA GLU A 95 -18.57 -8.37 24.40
C GLU A 95 -18.50 -6.90 23.96
N THR A 96 -18.75 -6.63 22.68
CA THR A 96 -18.60 -5.31 22.07
C THR A 96 -19.49 -5.22 20.84
N ASP A 97 -19.91 -4.02 20.45
CA ASP A 97 -20.67 -3.81 19.22
C ASP A 97 -19.75 -3.86 18.00
N VAL A 98 -18.54 -3.30 18.13
CA VAL A 98 -17.53 -3.26 17.07
C VAL A 98 -16.18 -3.78 17.57
N LEU A 99 -15.65 -4.81 16.92
CA LEU A 99 -14.30 -5.30 17.11
C LEU A 99 -13.40 -4.82 15.97
N VAL A 100 -12.42 -3.97 16.28
CA VAL A 100 -11.42 -3.51 15.31
C VAL A 100 -10.15 -4.34 15.45
N ILE A 101 -9.69 -4.95 14.36
CA ILE A 101 -8.47 -5.75 14.33
C ILE A 101 -7.33 -4.95 13.69
N GLY A 102 -6.42 -4.43 14.52
CA GLY A 102 -5.28 -3.60 14.15
C GLY A 102 -5.37 -2.18 14.71
N GLY A 103 -4.29 -1.70 15.33
CA GLY A 103 -4.18 -0.37 15.95
C GLY A 103 -3.34 0.63 15.14
N GLY A 104 -3.40 0.56 13.80
CA GLY A 104 -2.81 1.57 12.92
C GLY A 104 -3.74 2.75 12.69
N GLY A 105 -3.37 3.69 11.82
CA GLY A 105 -4.19 4.89 11.53
C GLY A 105 -5.64 4.55 11.21
N ALA A 106 -5.88 3.68 10.24
CA ALA A 106 -7.24 3.26 9.86
C ALA A 106 -8.03 2.65 11.04
N GLY A 107 -7.44 1.68 11.76
CA GLY A 107 -8.12 1.01 12.87
C GLY A 107 -8.44 1.95 14.04
N THR A 108 -7.50 2.84 14.38
CA THR A 108 -7.71 3.83 15.43
C THR A 108 -8.77 4.85 15.02
N SER A 109 -8.75 5.35 13.78
CA SER A 109 -9.77 6.27 13.26
C SER A 109 -11.16 5.61 13.24
N THR A 110 -11.28 4.35 12.78
CA THR A 110 -12.54 3.59 12.85
C THR A 110 -13.03 3.45 14.27
N ALA A 111 -12.15 3.12 15.22
CA ALA A 111 -12.54 2.93 16.60
C ALA A 111 -13.00 4.23 17.27
N LEU A 112 -12.35 5.36 16.94
CA LEU A 112 -12.77 6.68 17.40
C LEU A 112 -14.15 7.03 16.85
N LEU A 113 -14.32 6.96 15.52
CA LEU A 113 -15.57 7.32 14.87
C LEU A 113 -16.74 6.44 15.32
N ALA A 114 -16.55 5.13 15.44
CA ALA A 114 -17.58 4.22 15.95
C ALA A 114 -17.98 4.55 17.40
N ARG A 115 -17.00 4.90 18.24
CA ARG A 115 -17.26 5.30 19.63
C ARG A 115 -17.96 6.65 19.73
N GLU A 116 -17.63 7.61 18.86
CA GLU A 116 -18.35 8.90 18.74
C GLU A 116 -19.83 8.71 18.39
N HIS A 117 -20.15 7.66 17.64
CA HIS A 117 -21.53 7.25 17.31
C HIS A 117 -22.17 6.34 18.37
N GLY A 118 -21.56 6.21 19.55
CA GLY A 118 -22.13 5.52 20.71
C GLY A 118 -21.89 4.00 20.76
N ALA A 119 -21.11 3.44 19.83
CA ALA A 119 -20.80 2.00 19.86
C ALA A 119 -19.80 1.66 20.99
N LYS A 120 -19.98 0.50 21.61
CA LYS A 120 -18.95 -0.14 22.43
C LYS A 120 -17.91 -0.75 21.49
N VAL A 121 -16.67 -0.26 21.58
CA VAL A 121 -15.58 -0.65 20.68
C VAL A 121 -14.44 -1.32 21.44
N ILE A 122 -13.92 -2.42 20.90
CA ILE A 122 -12.66 -3.05 21.32
C ILE A 122 -11.68 -3.02 20.14
N ILE A 123 -10.44 -2.60 20.41
CA ILE A 123 -9.32 -2.74 19.47
C ILE A 123 -8.46 -3.93 19.90
N ALA A 124 -8.29 -4.89 19.01
CA ALA A 124 -7.31 -5.97 19.15
C ALA A 124 -6.12 -5.69 18.24
N THR A 125 -4.94 -5.46 18.81
CA THR A 125 -3.71 -5.19 18.05
C THR A 125 -2.55 -6.02 18.57
N LYS A 126 -1.72 -6.54 17.66
CA LYS A 126 -0.56 -7.36 18.00
C LYS A 126 0.61 -6.54 18.57
N LEU A 127 0.64 -5.25 18.25
CA LEU A 127 1.65 -4.29 18.68
C LEU A 127 1.05 -3.34 19.72
N ARG A 128 1.90 -2.57 20.41
CA ARG A 128 1.44 -1.45 21.24
C ARG A 128 0.70 -0.43 20.36
N ASN A 129 -0.38 0.16 20.87
CA ASN A 129 -1.04 1.25 20.16
C ASN A 129 -0.05 2.42 19.96
N GLY A 130 -0.01 2.96 18.74
CA GLY A 130 1.00 3.94 18.32
C GLY A 130 2.31 3.38 17.77
N ASP A 131 2.48 2.05 17.70
CA ASP A 131 3.69 1.39 17.18
C ASP A 131 3.45 0.64 15.85
N ALA A 132 2.30 0.91 15.21
CA ALA A 132 2.01 0.37 13.89
C ALA A 132 2.82 1.12 12.81
N ASN A 133 2.99 0.52 11.62
CA ASN A 133 3.71 1.14 10.49
C ASN A 133 3.26 2.56 10.14
N THR A 134 2.03 2.97 10.49
CA THR A 134 1.57 4.37 10.38
C THR A 134 2.54 5.38 10.99
N ILE A 135 3.26 5.04 12.07
CA ILE A 135 4.24 5.95 12.70
C ILE A 135 5.43 6.29 11.78
N MET A 136 5.69 5.45 10.77
CA MET A 136 6.81 5.63 9.84
C MET A 136 6.46 6.49 8.62
N ALA A 137 5.23 7.00 8.53
CA ALA A 137 4.81 7.85 7.41
C ALA A 137 5.44 9.26 7.51
N GLU A 138 6.10 9.71 6.45
CA GLU A 138 6.83 11.00 6.43
C GLU A 138 6.24 12.06 5.49
N GLY A 139 5.75 11.64 4.32
CA GLY A 139 5.41 12.56 3.22
C GLY A 139 4.15 13.41 3.40
N GLY A 140 3.36 13.15 4.45
CA GLY A 140 2.07 13.79 4.70
C GLY A 140 0.87 13.04 4.12
N ILE A 141 -0.31 13.67 4.20
CA ILE A 141 -1.59 13.15 3.71
C ILE A 141 -2.08 14.09 2.59
N GLN A 142 -2.51 13.53 1.47
CA GLN A 142 -2.98 14.30 0.31
C GLN A 142 -4.49 14.56 0.41
N GLY A 143 -4.91 15.79 0.14
CA GLY A 143 -6.32 16.17 0.07
C GLY A 143 -6.48 17.59 -0.48
N ALA A 144 -7.48 17.78 -1.33
CA ALA A 144 -7.74 19.04 -2.00
C ALA A 144 -8.45 20.04 -1.06
N THR A 145 -7.71 20.64 -0.13
CA THR A 145 -8.25 21.56 0.88
C THR A 145 -8.32 23.02 0.42
N LYS A 146 -7.54 23.40 -0.60
CA LYS A 146 -7.49 24.76 -1.16
C LYS A 146 -8.43 24.87 -2.37
N LEU A 147 -9.73 24.84 -2.10
CA LEU A 147 -10.78 24.75 -3.12
C LEU A 147 -10.80 25.92 -4.13
N GLU A 148 -10.09 27.02 -3.84
CA GLU A 148 -9.90 28.14 -4.75
C GLU A 148 -8.88 27.89 -5.86
N LYS A 149 -8.01 26.87 -5.72
CA LYS A 149 -6.92 26.53 -6.64
C LYS A 149 -6.84 25.04 -6.99
N ASP A 150 -7.54 24.20 -6.24
CA ASP A 150 -7.53 22.76 -6.36
C ASP A 150 -8.97 22.23 -6.23
N SER A 151 -9.20 20.96 -6.59
CA SER A 151 -10.49 20.31 -6.36
C SER A 151 -10.34 18.81 -6.18
N PRO A 152 -11.23 18.16 -5.42
CA PRO A 152 -11.31 16.70 -5.36
C PRO A 152 -11.36 16.02 -6.74
N TYR A 153 -11.95 16.67 -7.74
CA TYR A 153 -12.00 16.15 -9.11
C TYR A 153 -10.64 16.09 -9.80
N LEU A 154 -9.77 17.08 -9.59
CA LEU A 154 -8.41 17.05 -10.12
C LEU A 154 -7.60 15.95 -9.43
N HIS A 155 -7.71 15.86 -8.10
CA HIS A 155 -7.10 14.80 -7.31
C HIS A 155 -7.60 13.41 -7.74
N TYR A 156 -8.89 13.26 -8.07
CA TYR A 156 -9.46 12.02 -8.62
C TYR A 156 -8.74 11.57 -9.89
N LEU A 157 -8.55 12.50 -10.84
CA LEU A 157 -7.87 12.21 -12.10
C LEU A 157 -6.42 11.77 -11.87
N ASP A 158 -5.72 12.39 -10.91
CA ASP A 158 -4.38 11.99 -10.52
C ASP A 158 -4.35 10.60 -9.87
N VAL A 159 -5.33 10.27 -9.02
CA VAL A 159 -5.45 8.95 -8.38
C VAL A 159 -5.74 7.85 -9.40
N ILE A 160 -6.67 8.09 -10.33
CA ILE A 160 -7.00 7.15 -11.40
C ILE A 160 -5.82 6.97 -12.35
N GLY A 161 -5.16 8.06 -12.75
CA GLY A 161 -3.97 8.03 -13.59
C GLY A 161 -2.80 7.32 -12.92
N GLY A 162 -2.54 7.63 -11.64
CA GLY A 162 -1.48 7.00 -10.84
C GLY A 162 -1.71 5.52 -10.57
N GLY A 163 -2.97 5.09 -10.46
CA GLY A 163 -3.32 3.66 -10.38
C GLY A 163 -3.43 2.97 -11.74
N HIS A 164 -3.01 3.61 -12.83
CA HIS A 164 -3.03 3.07 -14.19
C HIS A 164 -4.41 2.54 -14.62
N PHE A 165 -5.48 3.22 -14.17
CA PHE A 165 -6.86 2.83 -14.46
C PHE A 165 -7.23 1.42 -13.98
N LYS A 166 -6.54 0.89 -12.96
CA LYS A 166 -6.86 -0.38 -12.29
C LYS A 166 -7.59 -0.19 -10.96
N ASN A 167 -7.81 1.06 -10.57
CA ASN A 167 -8.57 1.43 -9.39
C ASN A 167 -10.03 0.98 -9.54
N ILE A 168 -10.70 0.75 -8.41
CA ILE A 168 -12.16 0.69 -8.36
C ILE A 168 -12.64 2.15 -8.32
N PRO A 169 -13.32 2.66 -9.37
CA PRO A 169 -13.63 4.09 -9.51
C PRO A 169 -14.36 4.68 -8.31
N GLU A 170 -15.34 3.95 -7.77
CA GLU A 170 -16.20 4.42 -6.68
C GLU A 170 -15.41 4.58 -5.37
N LEU A 171 -14.39 3.75 -5.15
CA LEU A 171 -13.51 3.86 -3.98
C LEU A 171 -12.50 5.00 -4.14
N ALA A 172 -12.02 5.24 -5.36
CA ALA A 172 -11.15 6.38 -5.64
C ALA A 172 -11.90 7.71 -5.50
N GLU A 173 -13.17 7.75 -5.90
CA GLU A 173 -14.05 8.89 -5.71
C GLU A 173 -14.27 9.17 -4.22
N ALA A 174 -14.71 8.18 -3.44
CA ALA A 174 -14.89 8.34 -1.99
C ALA A 174 -13.60 8.84 -1.31
N LEU A 175 -12.44 8.27 -1.66
CA LEU A 175 -11.15 8.68 -1.11
C LEU A 175 -10.87 10.17 -1.29
N VAL A 176 -11.06 10.71 -2.49
CA VAL A 176 -10.68 12.10 -2.80
C VAL A 176 -11.76 13.10 -2.41
N MET A 177 -13.03 12.71 -2.47
CA MET A 177 -14.17 13.55 -2.10
C MET A 177 -14.23 13.74 -0.58
N ASP A 178 -13.95 12.69 0.20
CA ASP A 178 -14.01 12.73 1.67
C ASP A 178 -12.71 13.28 2.29
N ALA A 179 -11.60 13.38 1.51
CA ALA A 179 -10.30 13.79 2.01
C ALA A 179 -10.30 15.19 2.69
N PRO A 180 -10.93 16.25 2.15
CA PRO A 180 -10.93 17.56 2.80
C PRO A 180 -11.61 17.54 4.18
N GLU A 181 -12.76 16.87 4.29
CA GLU A 181 -13.48 16.72 5.56
C GLU A 181 -12.69 15.86 6.55
N THR A 182 -12.09 14.77 6.08
CA THR A 182 -11.25 13.90 6.91
C THR A 182 -10.03 14.64 7.46
N LEU A 183 -9.39 15.50 6.66
CA LEU A 183 -8.27 16.33 7.10
C LEU A 183 -8.71 17.37 8.13
N GLN A 184 -9.87 18.00 7.94
CA GLN A 184 -10.42 18.93 8.93
C GLN A 184 -10.75 18.22 10.25
N TRP A 185 -11.31 17.01 10.18
CA TRP A 185 -11.58 16.17 11.34
C TRP A 185 -10.30 15.84 12.11
N LEU A 186 -9.22 15.46 11.41
CA LEU A 186 -7.91 15.24 12.02
C LEU A 186 -7.35 16.51 12.66
N GLU A 187 -7.39 17.66 11.96
CA GLU A 187 -6.91 18.95 12.49
C GLU A 187 -7.62 19.35 13.79
N ASN A 188 -8.93 19.09 13.87
CA ASN A 188 -9.72 19.37 15.07
C ASN A 188 -9.32 18.51 16.29
N MET A 189 -8.56 17.43 16.09
CA MET A 189 -8.05 16.58 17.17
C MET A 189 -6.68 17.00 17.70
N GLY A 190 -6.01 17.96 17.06
CA GLY A 190 -4.66 18.44 17.40
C GLY A 190 -3.56 17.77 16.60
#